data_AF-H8FY27-F1
#
_entry.id   AF-H8FY27-F1
#
_cell.length_a   1.000
_cell.length_b   1.000
_cell.length_c   1.000
_cell.angle_alpha   90.00
_cell.angle_beta   90.00
_cell.angle_gamma   90.00
#
_symmetry.space_group_name_H-M   'P 1'
#
loop_
_entity.id
_entity.type
_entity.pdbx_description
1 polymer ?
#
loop_
_entity_poly.entity_id
_entity_poly.type
_entity_poly.pdbx_seq_one_letter_code
_entity_poly.pdbx_strand_id
1 'polypeptide(L)'
;MTIPYIALCGWPKSGKSEVAQILEEEFGAITVDDGRALRDAGIVLYGLTEWHVSTQEGKASFVEVCGQKVQVRQLLGDLGQMLEDRYGEQVVPEMALRQVKKMRELRSDTDLFVFPSVRKTQGLAYKRAGGVVVEVVRSGVQPSPYAFDRYDAGLVDYSIVNPAPLVVPPEQVEHWRRELRRIVTTFIPRVL
;
A
#
# COMPACT_ATOMS: atom_id res chain seq x y z
N MET A 1 -19.83 -12.57 -4.33
CA MET A 1 -19.65 -11.11 -4.27
C MET A 1 -18.17 -10.80 -4.33
N THR A 2 -17.74 -9.97 -5.27
CA THR A 2 -16.38 -9.43 -5.37
C THR A 2 -16.03 -8.66 -4.11
N ILE A 3 -14.79 -8.78 -3.63
CA ILE A 3 -14.29 -8.02 -2.48
C ILE A 3 -13.84 -6.67 -3.03
N PRO A 4 -14.37 -5.55 -2.57
CA PRO A 4 -13.90 -4.25 -3.02
C PRO A 4 -12.53 -3.94 -2.42
N TYR A 5 -11.63 -3.50 -3.30
CA TYR A 5 -10.25 -3.14 -2.98
C TYR A 5 -9.97 -1.72 -3.44
N ILE A 6 -9.32 -0.93 -2.58
CA ILE A 6 -8.75 0.36 -2.95
C ILE A 6 -7.24 0.27 -2.83
N ALA A 7 -6.54 0.37 -3.94
CA ALA A 7 -5.09 0.41 -4.00
C ALA A 7 -4.60 1.86 -4.11
N LEU A 8 -3.86 2.35 -3.12
CA LEU A 8 -3.34 3.71 -3.12
C LEU A 8 -1.93 3.74 -3.72
N CYS A 9 -1.71 4.65 -4.66
CA CYS A 9 -0.41 4.98 -5.22
C CYS A 9 -0.12 6.47 -5.08
N GLY A 10 1.14 6.87 -5.29
CA GLY A 10 1.57 8.26 -5.13
C GLY A 10 2.95 8.36 -4.48
N TRP A 11 3.58 9.52 -4.64
CA TRP A 11 4.94 9.76 -4.19
C TRP A 11 5.09 9.70 -2.65
N PRO A 12 6.30 9.48 -2.12
CA PRO A 12 6.56 9.64 -0.69
C PRO A 12 6.05 11.00 -0.20
N LYS A 13 5.40 11.04 0.98
CA LYS A 13 4.77 12.24 1.58
C LYS A 13 3.55 12.81 0.82
N SER A 14 2.97 12.07 -0.13
CA SER A 14 1.81 12.54 -0.88
C SER A 14 0.49 12.57 -0.08
N GLY A 15 0.40 11.89 1.05
CA GLY A 15 -0.82 11.81 1.86
C GLY A 15 -1.51 10.45 1.85
N LYS A 16 -0.87 9.39 1.33
CA LYS A 16 -1.49 8.05 1.22
C LYS A 16 -1.90 7.47 2.57
N SER A 17 -1.08 7.67 3.60
CA SER A 17 -1.38 7.19 4.96
C SER A 17 -2.61 7.88 5.54
N GLU A 18 -2.74 9.17 5.29
CA GLU A 18 -3.88 9.99 5.70
C GLU A 18 -5.16 9.59 4.95
N VAL A 19 -5.07 9.33 3.64
CA VAL A 19 -6.20 8.81 2.85
C VAL A 19 -6.61 7.42 3.32
N ALA A 20 -5.66 6.53 3.62
CA ALA A 20 -5.95 5.21 4.18
C ALA A 20 -6.67 5.34 5.52
N GLN A 21 -6.19 6.20 6.41
CA GLN A 21 -6.83 6.45 7.72
C GLN A 21 -8.27 6.95 7.57
N ILE A 22 -8.55 7.88 6.65
CA ILE A 22 -9.91 8.35 6.38
C ILE A 22 -10.81 7.20 5.89
N LEU A 23 -10.28 6.30 5.07
CA LEU A 23 -11.01 5.12 4.60
C LEU A 23 -11.37 4.17 5.74
N GLU A 24 -10.46 3.98 6.71
CA GLU A 24 -10.73 3.18 7.91
C GLU A 24 -11.80 3.85 8.79
N GLU A 25 -11.67 5.14 9.07
CA GLU A 25 -12.56 5.89 9.96
C GLU A 25 -13.99 6.03 9.41
N GLU A 26 -14.15 6.32 8.12
CA GLU A 26 -15.47 6.60 7.54
C GLU A 26 -16.19 5.38 6.98
N PHE A 27 -15.44 4.39 6.49
CA PHE A 27 -16.02 3.25 5.76
C PHE A 27 -15.70 1.90 6.40
N GLY A 28 -15.08 1.88 7.58
CA GLY A 28 -14.68 0.65 8.25
C GLY A 28 -13.70 -0.18 7.42
N ALA A 29 -12.91 0.47 6.56
CA ALA A 29 -11.94 -0.24 5.73
C ALA A 29 -10.84 -0.86 6.59
N ILE A 30 -10.23 -1.95 6.10
CA ILE A 30 -9.03 -2.53 6.70
C ILE A 30 -7.82 -2.18 5.84
N THR A 31 -6.85 -1.44 6.40
CA THR A 31 -5.55 -1.26 5.75
C THR A 31 -4.76 -2.56 5.80
N VAL A 32 -4.32 -3.00 4.62
CA VAL A 32 -3.52 -4.20 4.44
C VAL A 32 -2.07 -3.80 4.24
N ASP A 33 -1.22 -4.41 5.04
CA ASP A 33 0.22 -4.26 4.93
C ASP A 33 0.77 -5.18 3.83
N ASP A 34 0.77 -4.69 2.59
CA ASP A 34 1.15 -5.43 1.37
C ASP A 34 2.56 -6.05 1.44
N GLY A 35 3.51 -5.39 2.09
CA GLY A 35 4.85 -5.93 2.31
C GLY A 35 4.95 -6.98 3.43
N ARG A 36 3.86 -7.33 4.13
CA ARG A 36 3.91 -8.14 5.36
C ARG A 36 4.55 -9.50 5.13
N ALA A 37 4.22 -10.14 4.01
CA ALA A 37 4.80 -11.43 3.66
C ALA A 37 6.33 -11.36 3.49
N LEU A 38 6.86 -10.25 2.95
CA LEU A 38 8.31 -10.04 2.83
C LEU A 38 8.96 -9.86 4.20
N ARG A 39 8.29 -9.15 5.11
CA ARG A 39 8.76 -8.94 6.48
C ARG A 39 8.78 -10.24 7.28
N ASP A 40 7.70 -11.02 7.20
CA ASP A 40 7.62 -12.34 7.84
C ASP A 40 8.69 -13.29 7.30
N ALA A 41 8.89 -13.30 5.98
CA ALA A 41 9.98 -14.06 5.36
C ALA A 41 11.36 -13.57 5.84
N GLY A 42 11.57 -12.27 5.97
CA GLY A 42 12.80 -11.71 6.51
C GLY A 42 13.07 -12.15 7.96
N ILE A 43 12.05 -12.16 8.80
CA ILE A 43 12.12 -12.67 10.18
C ILE A 43 12.56 -14.14 10.17
N VAL A 44 11.91 -14.98 9.36
CA VAL A 44 12.17 -16.43 9.32
C VAL A 44 13.52 -16.76 8.71
N LEU A 45 13.87 -16.16 7.57
CA LEU A 45 15.05 -16.53 6.78
C LEU A 45 16.35 -15.91 7.32
N TYR A 46 16.28 -14.69 7.84
CA TYR A 46 17.46 -13.92 8.25
C TYR A 46 17.52 -13.64 9.75
N GLY A 47 16.60 -14.21 10.54
CA GLY A 47 16.54 -13.97 11.98
C GLY A 47 16.23 -12.52 12.34
N LEU A 48 15.53 -11.79 11.47
CA LEU A 48 15.08 -10.43 11.79
C LEU A 48 14.05 -10.48 12.93
N THR A 49 13.82 -9.33 13.56
CA THR A 49 12.82 -9.18 14.62
C THR A 49 11.71 -8.28 14.12
N GLU A 50 10.58 -8.27 14.83
CA GLU A 50 9.49 -7.33 14.53
C GLU A 50 10.00 -5.88 14.50
N TRP A 51 10.90 -5.52 15.43
CA TRP A 51 11.52 -4.19 15.46
C TRP A 51 12.28 -3.87 14.16
N HIS A 52 13.08 -4.81 13.65
CA HIS A 52 13.83 -4.65 12.40
C HIS A 52 12.91 -4.32 11.21
N VAL A 53 11.75 -4.97 11.14
CA VAL A 53 10.90 -4.91 9.94
C VAL A 53 9.77 -3.88 10.04
N SER A 54 9.37 -3.47 11.25
CA SER A 54 8.27 -2.52 11.49
C SER A 54 8.71 -1.06 11.62
N THR A 55 9.94 -0.81 12.08
CA THR A 55 10.42 0.55 12.39
C THR A 55 11.36 1.11 11.32
N GLN A 56 11.47 2.45 11.25
CA GLN A 56 12.43 3.09 10.34
C GLN A 56 13.87 2.90 10.83
N GLU A 57 14.11 2.98 12.15
CA GLU A 57 15.43 2.69 12.72
C GLU A 57 15.84 1.24 12.50
N GLY A 58 14.91 0.29 12.72
CA GLY A 58 15.13 -1.12 12.47
C GLY A 58 15.47 -1.42 11.02
N LYS A 59 14.77 -0.79 10.06
CA LYS A 59 15.10 -0.92 8.62
C LYS A 59 16.46 -0.29 8.26
N ALA A 60 16.93 0.68 9.03
CA ALA A 60 18.23 1.31 8.84
C ALA A 60 19.39 0.54 9.49
N SER A 61 19.09 -0.42 10.38
CA SER A 61 20.10 -1.24 11.05
C SER A 61 20.76 -2.25 10.09
N PHE A 62 21.84 -2.87 10.56
CA PHE A 62 22.62 -3.86 9.80
C PHE A 62 22.55 -5.22 10.48
N VAL A 63 22.53 -6.27 9.66
CA VAL A 63 22.64 -7.68 10.08
C VAL A 63 23.76 -8.35 9.30
N GLU A 64 24.24 -9.49 9.79
CA GLU A 64 25.26 -10.28 9.10
C GLU A 64 24.61 -11.44 8.33
N VAL A 65 24.87 -11.51 7.03
CA VAL A 65 24.42 -12.59 6.14
C VAL A 65 25.64 -13.12 5.39
N CYS A 66 25.96 -14.40 5.57
CA CYS A 66 27.12 -15.05 4.94
C CYS A 66 28.45 -14.28 5.16
N GLY A 67 28.67 -13.72 6.35
CA GLY A 67 29.89 -12.96 6.67
C GLY A 67 29.89 -11.51 6.17
N GLN A 68 28.79 -11.04 5.56
CA GLN A 68 28.66 -9.67 5.05
C GLN A 68 27.68 -8.87 5.88
N LYS A 69 28.02 -7.61 6.20
CA LYS A 69 27.10 -6.66 6.83
C LYS A 69 26.17 -6.08 5.77
N VAL A 70 24.88 -6.33 5.90
CA VAL A 70 23.83 -5.86 4.99
C VAL A 70 22.81 -5.05 5.76
N GLN A 71 22.37 -3.92 5.20
CA GLN A 71 21.30 -3.13 5.80
C GLN A 71 19.96 -3.88 5.69
N VAL A 72 19.14 -3.88 6.73
CA VAL A 72 17.83 -4.57 6.76
C VAL A 72 16.92 -4.12 5.61
N ARG A 73 16.85 -2.81 5.33
CA ARG A 73 16.10 -2.27 4.19
C ARG A 73 16.56 -2.85 2.85
N GLN A 74 17.87 -2.94 2.65
CA GLN A 74 18.44 -3.52 1.43
C GLN A 74 18.08 -5.00 1.35
N LEU A 75 18.26 -5.75 2.43
CA LEU A 75 17.95 -7.17 2.50
C LEU A 75 16.48 -7.49 2.15
N LEU A 76 15.53 -6.72 2.70
CA LEU A 76 14.10 -6.86 2.38
C LEU A 76 13.79 -6.44 0.94
N GLY A 77 14.47 -5.41 0.43
CA GLY A 77 14.37 -4.97 -0.95
C GLY A 77 14.85 -6.03 -1.94
N ASP A 78 16.01 -6.63 -1.66
CA ASP A 78 16.60 -7.70 -2.47
C ASP A 78 15.70 -8.94 -2.49
N LEU A 79 15.13 -9.32 -1.33
CA LEU A 79 14.16 -10.41 -1.25
C LEU A 79 12.91 -10.14 -2.11
N GLY A 80 12.39 -8.91 -2.06
CA GLY A 80 11.28 -8.48 -2.92
C GLY A 80 11.64 -8.56 -4.39
N GLN A 81 12.79 -8.02 -4.77
CA GLN A 81 13.28 -8.02 -6.16
C GLN A 81 13.49 -9.45 -6.69
N MET A 82 14.02 -10.37 -5.89
CA MET A 82 14.18 -11.77 -6.27
C MET A 82 12.84 -12.44 -6.62
N LEU A 83 11.78 -12.14 -5.85
CA LEU A 83 10.44 -12.65 -6.15
C LEU A 83 9.86 -12.02 -7.41
N GLU A 84 10.03 -10.71 -7.58
CA GLU A 84 9.56 -9.98 -8.76
C GLU A 84 10.28 -10.43 -10.04
N ASP A 85 11.60 -10.66 -10.00
CA ASP A 85 12.37 -11.17 -11.13
C ASP A 85 11.91 -12.56 -11.57
N ARG A 86 11.47 -13.39 -10.60
CA ARG A 86 11.05 -14.76 -10.87
C ARG A 86 9.59 -14.89 -11.32
N TYR A 87 8.69 -14.13 -10.69
CA TYR A 87 7.24 -14.30 -10.83
C TYR A 87 6.51 -13.08 -11.40
N GLY A 88 7.22 -11.97 -11.62
CA GLY A 88 6.68 -10.70 -12.07
C GLY A 88 6.37 -9.72 -10.93
N GLU A 89 6.27 -8.44 -11.28
CA GLU A 89 6.07 -7.33 -10.33
C GLU A 89 4.76 -7.41 -9.52
N GLN A 90 3.80 -8.25 -9.94
CA GLN A 90 2.52 -8.44 -9.28
C GLN A 90 2.56 -9.43 -8.11
N VAL A 91 3.67 -10.16 -7.90
CA VAL A 91 3.73 -11.27 -6.94
C VAL A 91 3.40 -10.86 -5.51
N VAL A 92 3.93 -9.72 -5.04
CA VAL A 92 3.69 -9.23 -3.68
C VAL A 92 2.23 -8.80 -3.48
N PRO A 93 1.62 -7.98 -4.36
CA PRO A 93 0.18 -7.72 -4.34
C PRO A 93 -0.69 -8.98 -4.35
N GLU A 94 -0.35 -9.99 -5.15
CA GLU A 94 -1.10 -11.23 -5.20
C GLU A 94 -1.04 -12.01 -3.88
N MET A 95 0.10 -11.99 -3.20
CA MET A 95 0.23 -12.56 -1.85
C MET A 95 -0.66 -11.82 -0.85
N ALA A 96 -0.69 -10.47 -0.90
CA ALA A 96 -1.55 -9.66 -0.06
C ALA A 96 -3.04 -9.94 -0.31
N LEU A 97 -3.45 -10.07 -1.58
CA LEU A 97 -4.82 -10.44 -1.96
C LEU A 97 -5.22 -11.83 -1.44
N ARG A 98 -4.30 -12.81 -1.45
CA ARG A 98 -4.55 -14.13 -0.85
C ARG A 98 -4.73 -14.05 0.66
N GLN A 99 -3.97 -13.19 1.35
CA GLN A 99 -4.14 -12.94 2.78
C GLN A 99 -5.53 -12.35 3.06
N VAL A 100 -5.97 -11.37 2.27
CA VAL A 100 -7.30 -10.77 2.41
C VAL A 100 -8.43 -11.77 2.23
N LYS A 101 -8.32 -12.67 1.24
CA LYS A 101 -9.32 -13.74 1.05
C LYS A 101 -9.50 -14.58 2.32
N LYS A 102 -8.39 -14.97 2.96
CA LYS A 102 -8.41 -15.69 4.24
C LYS A 102 -8.98 -14.85 5.39
N MET A 103 -8.64 -13.56 5.45
CA MET A 103 -9.19 -12.66 6.49
C MET A 103 -10.71 -12.52 6.38
N ARG A 104 -11.25 -12.42 5.16
CA ARG A 104 -12.71 -12.35 4.93
C ARG A 104 -13.44 -13.63 5.30
N GLU A 105 -12.84 -14.79 5.08
CA GLU A 105 -13.41 -16.07 5.55
C GLU A 105 -13.59 -16.09 7.08
N LEU A 106 -12.78 -15.31 7.80
CA LEU A 106 -12.81 -15.19 9.26
C LEU A 106 -13.60 -13.98 9.78
N ARG A 107 -13.87 -12.98 8.93
CA ARG A 107 -14.54 -11.72 9.31
C ARG A 107 -15.72 -11.44 8.38
N SER A 108 -16.93 -11.54 8.91
CA SER A 108 -18.17 -11.34 8.16
C SER A 108 -18.62 -9.88 8.04
N ASP A 109 -17.96 -8.96 8.75
CA ASP A 109 -18.40 -7.58 8.98
C ASP A 109 -17.56 -6.52 8.24
N THR A 110 -16.47 -6.93 7.56
CA THR A 110 -15.65 -6.00 6.79
C THR A 110 -15.83 -6.23 5.29
N ASP A 111 -16.27 -5.19 4.60
CA ASP A 111 -16.43 -5.24 3.15
C ASP A 111 -15.28 -4.57 2.39
N LEU A 112 -14.52 -3.63 2.96
CA LEU A 112 -13.52 -2.84 2.21
C LEU A 112 -12.08 -3.05 2.69
N PHE A 113 -11.15 -3.25 1.76
CA PHE A 113 -9.71 -3.35 2.05
C PHE A 113 -8.91 -2.29 1.29
N VAL A 114 -7.91 -1.72 1.95
CA VAL A 114 -7.06 -0.64 1.40
C VAL A 114 -5.60 -1.09 1.37
N PHE A 115 -4.90 -0.83 0.27
CA PHE A 115 -3.48 -1.17 0.10
C PHE A 115 -2.68 0.12 -0.12
N PRO A 116 -1.93 0.64 0.87
CA PRO A 116 -1.45 2.02 0.87
C PRO A 116 -0.15 2.26 0.08
N SER A 117 0.47 1.20 -0.47
CA SER A 117 1.87 1.26 -0.96
C SER A 117 2.08 0.70 -2.36
N VAL A 118 1.11 0.86 -3.28
CA VAL A 118 1.22 0.37 -4.66
C VAL A 118 2.36 1.04 -5.41
N ARG A 119 3.21 0.21 -6.04
CA ARG A 119 4.40 0.60 -6.81
C ARG A 119 4.47 -0.12 -8.16
N LYS A 120 5.35 0.30 -9.05
CA LYS A 120 5.59 -0.24 -10.39
C LYS A 120 4.27 -0.56 -11.11
N THR A 121 4.13 -1.76 -11.67
CA THR A 121 2.89 -2.26 -12.28
C THR A 121 1.98 -3.04 -11.32
N GLN A 122 2.18 -2.92 -10.01
CA GLN A 122 1.42 -3.65 -8.97
C GLN A 122 -0.09 -3.35 -9.01
N GLY A 123 -0.48 -2.16 -9.49
CA GLY A 123 -1.88 -1.79 -9.70
C GLY A 123 -2.67 -2.82 -10.51
N LEU A 124 -2.02 -3.52 -11.44
CA LEU A 124 -2.65 -4.54 -12.28
C LEU A 124 -3.26 -5.68 -11.46
N ALA A 125 -2.60 -6.11 -10.38
CA ALA A 125 -3.09 -7.19 -9.54
C ALA A 125 -4.42 -6.81 -8.88
N TYR A 126 -4.51 -5.59 -8.35
CA TYR A 126 -5.71 -5.07 -7.71
C TYR A 126 -6.85 -4.88 -8.71
N LYS A 127 -6.57 -4.33 -9.90
CA LYS A 127 -7.59 -4.19 -10.96
C LYS A 127 -8.13 -5.54 -11.43
N ARG A 128 -7.25 -6.52 -11.65
CA ARG A 128 -7.66 -7.90 -12.00
C ARG A 128 -8.51 -8.56 -10.92
N ALA A 129 -8.31 -8.19 -9.66
CA ALA A 129 -9.12 -8.65 -8.54
C ALA A 129 -10.46 -7.91 -8.40
N GLY A 130 -10.76 -6.97 -9.32
CA GLY A 130 -11.97 -6.16 -9.31
C GLY A 130 -11.87 -4.92 -8.44
N GLY A 131 -10.67 -4.52 -8.02
CA GLY A 131 -10.37 -3.30 -7.28
C GLY A 131 -10.20 -2.06 -8.14
N VAL A 132 -9.99 -0.92 -7.48
CA VAL A 132 -9.62 0.36 -8.12
C VAL A 132 -8.27 0.85 -7.62
N VAL A 133 -7.55 1.57 -8.48
CA VAL A 133 -6.30 2.25 -8.14
C VAL A 133 -6.56 3.74 -7.99
N VAL A 134 -6.24 4.27 -6.80
CA VAL A 134 -6.40 5.69 -6.47
C VAL A 134 -5.02 6.31 -6.29
N GLU A 135 -4.73 7.34 -7.05
CA GLU A 135 -3.52 8.13 -6.92
C GLU A 135 -3.74 9.25 -5.90
N VAL A 136 -2.81 9.42 -4.98
CA VAL A 136 -2.76 10.59 -4.09
C VAL A 136 -1.63 11.49 -4.55
N VAL A 137 -1.99 12.65 -5.09
CA VAL A 137 -1.07 13.66 -5.64
C VAL A 137 -0.95 14.80 -4.65
N ARG A 138 0.27 15.17 -4.26
CA ARG A 138 0.50 16.36 -3.43
C ARG A 138 1.22 17.44 -4.20
N SER A 139 0.67 18.65 -4.19
CA SER A 139 1.34 19.80 -4.81
C SER A 139 2.68 20.06 -4.14
N GLY A 140 3.73 20.28 -4.94
CA GLY A 140 5.10 20.50 -4.44
C GLY A 140 5.87 19.24 -4.05
N VAL A 141 5.27 18.05 -4.09
CA VAL A 141 6.00 16.78 -3.93
C VAL A 141 6.57 16.34 -5.27
N GLN A 142 7.90 16.24 -5.33
CA GLN A 142 8.60 15.78 -6.52
C GLN A 142 8.53 14.25 -6.66
N PRO A 143 8.59 13.72 -7.89
CA PRO A 143 8.77 12.29 -8.10
C PRO A 143 9.96 11.73 -7.33
N SER A 144 9.80 10.52 -6.77
CA SER A 144 10.92 9.87 -6.07
C SER A 144 12.06 9.57 -7.07
N PRO A 145 13.33 9.80 -6.69
CA PRO A 145 14.46 9.42 -7.53
C PRO A 145 14.62 7.89 -7.63
N TYR A 146 14.01 7.13 -6.71
CA TYR A 146 14.15 5.68 -6.64
C TYR A 146 13.14 4.96 -7.53
N ALA A 147 13.64 4.02 -8.35
CA ALA A 147 12.80 3.24 -9.26
C ALA A 147 11.69 2.45 -8.53
N PHE A 148 11.97 1.97 -7.31
CA PHE A 148 11.01 1.19 -6.52
C PHE A 148 9.83 2.02 -5.97
N ASP A 149 9.90 3.35 -6.00
CA ASP A 149 8.81 4.23 -5.56
C ASP A 149 7.96 4.73 -6.74
N ARG A 150 8.38 4.45 -7.98
CA ARG A 150 7.58 4.76 -9.17
C ARG A 150 6.37 3.84 -9.20
N TYR A 151 5.30 4.29 -9.84
CA TYR A 151 4.10 3.51 -10.13
C TYR A 151 3.66 3.83 -11.57
N ASP A 152 2.90 2.91 -12.16
CA ASP A 152 2.35 3.09 -13.49
C ASP A 152 1.07 3.94 -13.42
N ALA A 153 1.19 5.20 -13.84
CA ALA A 153 0.08 6.15 -13.90
C ALA A 153 -1.04 5.71 -14.87
N GLY A 154 -0.74 4.86 -15.85
CA GLY A 154 -1.75 4.29 -16.77
C GLY A 154 -2.72 3.33 -16.08
N LEU A 155 -2.43 2.91 -14.84
CA LEU A 155 -3.29 2.05 -14.05
C LEU A 155 -4.27 2.81 -13.15
N VAL A 156 -4.10 4.12 -12.99
CA VAL A 156 -4.89 4.96 -12.08
C VAL A 156 -6.33 5.11 -12.57
N ASP A 157 -7.30 4.85 -11.69
CA ASP A 157 -8.73 5.03 -11.95
C ASP A 157 -9.24 6.38 -11.42
N TYR A 158 -8.70 6.85 -10.30
CA TYR A 158 -9.06 8.11 -9.65
C TYR A 158 -7.84 8.81 -9.09
N SER A 159 -7.86 10.15 -9.04
CA SER A 159 -6.80 10.94 -8.38
C SER A 159 -7.40 11.83 -7.29
N ILE A 160 -6.75 11.85 -6.14
CA ILE A 160 -7.04 12.74 -5.01
C ILE A 160 -5.92 13.78 -4.93
N VAL A 161 -6.28 15.05 -5.03
CA VAL A 161 -5.34 16.17 -4.93
C VAL A 161 -5.23 16.61 -3.48
N ASN A 162 -4.00 16.60 -2.97
CA ASN A 162 -3.56 17.10 -1.68
C ASN A 162 -2.83 18.45 -1.88
N PRO A 163 -3.53 19.60 -1.77
CA PRO A 163 -2.91 20.91 -1.86
C PRO A 163 -2.03 21.15 -0.63
N ALA A 164 -0.78 21.55 -0.85
CA ALA A 164 0.15 21.87 0.23
C ALA A 164 -0.35 23.09 1.03
N PRO A 165 -0.60 22.90 2.33
CA PRO A 165 0.51 22.94 3.29
C PRO A 165 0.84 21.58 3.91
N LEU A 166 1.93 21.53 4.69
CA LEU A 166 2.31 20.38 5.52
C LEU A 166 1.20 20.00 6.53
N VAL A 167 0.45 21.01 6.98
CA VAL A 167 -0.78 20.86 7.77
C VAL A 167 -1.98 20.95 6.82
N VAL A 168 -2.75 19.88 6.75
CA VAL A 168 -3.97 19.81 5.93
C VAL A 168 -5.08 20.56 6.67
N PRO A 169 -5.65 21.63 6.11
CA PRO A 169 -6.75 22.34 6.75
C PRO A 169 -8.00 21.44 6.89
N PRO A 170 -8.84 21.61 7.92
CA PRO A 170 -10.05 20.81 8.10
C PRO A 170 -10.97 20.78 6.87
N GLU A 171 -11.11 21.91 6.17
CA GLU A 171 -11.90 22.01 4.93
C GLU A 171 -11.37 21.11 3.81
N GLN A 172 -10.06 20.88 3.76
CA GLN A 172 -9.41 20.02 2.77
C GLN A 172 -9.62 18.54 3.09
N VAL A 173 -9.59 18.17 4.37
CA VAL A 173 -9.96 16.83 4.83
C VAL A 173 -11.41 16.53 4.44
N GLU A 174 -12.33 17.49 4.63
CA GLU A 174 -13.73 17.33 4.21
C GLU A 174 -13.90 17.21 2.69
N HIS A 175 -13.08 17.92 1.91
CA HIS A 175 -13.04 17.71 0.47
C HIS A 175 -12.59 16.28 0.10
N TRP A 176 -11.54 15.75 0.75
CA TRP A 176 -11.11 14.37 0.51
C TRP A 176 -12.18 13.36 0.91
N ARG A 177 -12.85 13.55 2.04
CA ARG A 177 -13.99 12.72 2.46
C ARG A 177 -15.07 12.68 1.40
N ARG A 178 -15.40 13.84 0.81
CA ARG A 178 -16.39 13.92 -0.28
C ARG A 178 -15.96 13.15 -1.53
N GLU A 179 -14.71 13.31 -1.95
CA GLU A 179 -14.18 12.57 -3.10
C GLU A 179 -14.10 11.07 -2.82
N LEU A 180 -13.69 10.67 -1.62
CA LEU A 180 -13.68 9.27 -1.19
C LEU A 180 -15.07 8.68 -1.14
N ARG A 181 -16.07 9.39 -0.59
CA ARG A 181 -17.48 8.97 -0.64
C ARG A 181 -17.94 8.79 -2.08
N ARG A 182 -17.61 9.72 -2.99
CA ARG A 182 -17.93 9.59 -4.42
C ARG A 182 -17.29 8.33 -5.03
N ILE A 183 -16.01 8.08 -4.77
CA ILE A 183 -15.29 6.90 -5.27
C ILE A 183 -15.90 5.62 -4.71
N VAL A 184 -16.05 5.54 -3.38
CA VAL A 184 -16.58 4.37 -2.67
C VAL A 184 -18.01 4.07 -3.08
N THR A 185 -18.89 5.07 -3.21
CA THR A 185 -20.29 4.84 -3.64
C THR A 185 -20.41 4.46 -5.11
N THR A 186 -19.56 5.01 -5.97
CA THR A 186 -19.51 4.64 -7.40
C THR A 186 -19.02 3.19 -7.56
N PHE A 187 -18.01 2.81 -6.79
CA PHE A 187 -17.36 1.51 -6.89
C PHE A 187 -18.07 0.41 -6.10
N ILE A 188 -18.69 0.77 -4.97
CA ILE A 188 -19.38 -0.13 -4.05
C ILE A 188 -20.79 0.42 -3.77
N PRO A 189 -21.77 0.17 -4.66
CA PRO A 189 -23.11 0.75 -4.55
C PRO A 189 -23.92 0.33 -3.31
N ARG A 190 -23.38 -0.58 -2.49
CA ARG A 190 -24.04 -1.17 -1.31
C ARG A 190 -23.45 -0.73 0.04
N VAL A 191 -22.45 0.16 0.06
CA VAL A 191 -21.75 0.59 1.30
C VAL A 191 -22.45 1.75 2.03
N LEU A 192 -23.63 2.18 1.58
CA LEU A 192 -24.47 3.16 2.28
C LEU A 192 -25.85 2.60 2.61
#